data_AF-A0A9C9Z3P3-F1
#
_entry.id   AF-A0A9C9Z3P3-F1
#
_cell.length_a   1.000
_cell.length_b   1.000
_cell.length_c   1.000
_cell.angle_alpha   90.00
_cell.angle_beta   90.00
_cell.angle_gamma   90.00
#
_symmetry.space_group_name_H-M   'P 1'
#
loop_
_entity.id
_entity.type
_entity.pdbx_description
1 polymer ?
#
loop_
_entity_poly.entity_id
_entity_poly.type
_entity_poly.pdbx_seq_one_letter_code
_entity_poly.pdbx_strand_id
1 'polypeptide(L)'
;MGKSKREQSLARKDKGFTVEASPFNVVKVDLAIILFVGIVLLVIHESLSGDPAVQIGVLGLYGLGSMFYVMMKVRKVASGIDADNKGVAGRHPSGDE
;
A
#
# COMPACT_ATOMS: atom_id res chain seq x y z
N MET A 1 -12.48 -44.72 -30.86
CA MET A 1 -11.33 -44.49 -29.95
C MET A 1 -11.24 -43.00 -29.63
N GLY A 2 -11.95 -42.57 -28.58
CA GLY A 2 -12.05 -41.17 -28.17
C GLY A 2 -10.92 -40.77 -27.24
N LYS A 3 -10.07 -39.84 -27.68
CA LYS A 3 -9.11 -39.12 -26.85
C LYS A 3 -9.91 -38.15 -25.95
N SER A 4 -10.16 -38.48 -24.68
CA SER A 4 -10.84 -37.53 -23.78
C SER A 4 -10.31 -37.47 -22.35
N LYS A 5 -9.24 -38.19 -22.01
CA LYS A 5 -8.76 -38.26 -20.61
C LYS A 5 -7.55 -37.38 -20.27
N ARG A 6 -6.93 -36.69 -21.23
CA ARG A 6 -5.75 -35.84 -20.97
C ARG A 6 -6.03 -34.34 -20.92
N GLU A 7 -7.17 -33.89 -21.44
CA GLU A 7 -7.47 -32.45 -21.51
C GLU A 7 -8.11 -31.91 -20.23
N GLN A 8 -8.72 -32.77 -19.40
CA GLN A 8 -9.33 -32.33 -18.13
C GLN A 8 -8.31 -32.04 -17.02
N SER A 9 -7.04 -32.47 -17.15
CA SER A 9 -6.06 -32.32 -16.07
C SER A 9 -5.33 -30.97 -16.06
N LEU A 10 -5.51 -30.13 -17.09
CA LEU A 10 -4.94 -28.77 -17.13
C LEU A 10 -5.92 -27.70 -16.62
N ALA A 11 -7.15 -28.09 -16.29
CA ALA A 11 -8.19 -27.17 -15.80
C ALA A 11 -8.17 -26.98 -14.27
N ARG A 12 -7.14 -27.47 -13.56
CA ARG A 12 -6.92 -27.06 -12.16
C ARG A 12 -6.18 -25.73 -12.14
N LYS A 13 -6.89 -24.71 -12.63
CA LYS A 13 -6.67 -23.29 -12.40
C LYS A 13 -6.13 -23.15 -10.98
N ASP A 14 -4.87 -22.75 -10.88
CA ASP A 14 -4.21 -22.47 -9.62
C ASP A 14 -5.15 -21.64 -8.76
N LYS A 15 -5.77 -22.28 -7.77
CA LYS A 15 -6.32 -21.59 -6.59
C LYS A 15 -5.11 -21.10 -5.79
N GLY A 16 -4.32 -20.22 -6.42
CA GLY A 16 -3.49 -19.29 -5.69
C GLY A 16 -4.43 -18.58 -4.75
N PHE A 17 -4.07 -18.57 -3.48
CA PHE A 17 -4.75 -17.83 -2.45
C PHE A 17 -4.57 -16.34 -2.79
N THR A 18 -5.30 -15.84 -3.79
CA THR A 18 -5.32 -14.42 -4.15
C THR A 18 -6.18 -13.75 -3.11
N VAL A 19 -5.58 -13.54 -1.95
CA VAL A 19 -6.02 -12.55 -0.96
C VAL A 19 -6.26 -11.26 -1.73
N GLU A 20 -7.47 -10.71 -1.62
CA GLU A 20 -7.80 -9.41 -2.19
C GLU A 20 -6.67 -8.44 -1.88
N ALA A 21 -6.13 -7.79 -2.91
CA ALA A 21 -5.08 -6.80 -2.73
C ALA A 21 -5.69 -5.62 -1.95
N SER A 22 -5.62 -5.68 -0.62
CA SER A 22 -6.11 -4.62 0.24
C SER A 22 -5.39 -3.33 -0.17
N PRO A 23 -6.12 -2.24 -0.45
CA PRO A 23 -5.51 -0.97 -0.86
C PRO A 23 -4.55 -0.42 0.21
N PHE A 24 -4.64 -0.91 1.44
CA PHE A 24 -3.72 -0.59 2.53
C PHE A 24 -2.33 -1.22 2.39
N ASN A 25 -2.16 -2.26 1.56
CA ASN A 25 -0.86 -2.91 1.36
C ASN A 25 0.16 -1.97 0.72
N VAL A 26 -0.30 -1.08 -0.19
CA VAL A 26 0.54 -0.04 -0.80
C VAL A 26 1.06 0.94 0.26
N VAL A 27 0.20 1.32 1.21
CA VAL A 27 0.57 2.22 2.32
C VAL A 27 1.60 1.56 3.25
N LYS A 28 1.49 0.24 3.50
CA LYS A 28 2.45 -0.51 4.32
C LYS A 28 3.84 -0.52 3.69
N VAL A 29 3.93 -0.71 2.37
CA VAL A 29 5.20 -0.67 1.64
C VAL A 29 5.80 0.74 1.69
N ASP A 30 5.00 1.78 1.46
CA ASP A 30 5.46 3.18 1.56
C ASP A 30 6.00 3.48 2.97
N LEU A 31 5.30 3.02 4.03
CA LEU A 31 5.76 3.14 5.42
C LEU A 31 7.09 2.42 5.66
N ALA A 32 7.24 1.20 5.14
CA ALA A 32 8.47 0.44 5.27
C ALA A 32 9.65 1.15 4.58
N ILE A 33 9.41 1.75 3.41
CA ILE A 33 10.41 2.53 2.68
C ILE A 33 10.81 3.78 3.47
N ILE A 34 9.84 4.55 3.97
CA ILE A 34 10.11 5.74 4.78
C ILE A 34 10.91 5.37 6.03
N LEU A 35 10.53 4.30 6.71
CA LEU A 35 11.26 3.82 7.89
C LEU A 35 12.69 3.43 7.52
N PHE A 36 12.87 2.68 6.43
CA PHE A 36 14.18 2.25 5.97
C PHE A 36 15.08 3.44 5.63
N VAL A 37 14.57 4.41 4.86
CA VAL A 37 15.30 5.64 4.52
C VAL A 37 15.60 6.45 5.79
N GLY A 38 14.68 6.52 6.76
CA GLY A 38 14.92 7.16 8.04
C GLY A 38 16.05 6.52 8.84
N ILE A 39 16.12 5.18 8.88
CA ILE A 39 17.21 4.44 9.53
C ILE A 39 18.54 4.72 8.82
N VAL A 40 18.56 4.64 7.49
CA VAL A 40 19.75 4.97 6.71
C VAL A 40 20.20 6.38 7.01
N LEU A 41 19.28 7.35 6.98
CA LEU A 41 19.54 8.75 7.26
C LEU A 41 20.14 8.93 8.65
N LEU A 42 19.63 8.23 9.67
CA LEU A 42 20.15 8.26 11.06
C LEU A 42 21.59 7.73 11.13
N VAL A 43 21.91 6.66 10.41
CA VAL A 43 23.27 6.08 10.37
C VAL A 43 24.26 7.03 9.71
N ILE A 44 23.88 7.67 8.60
CA ILE A 44 24.76 8.61 7.89
C ILE A 44 24.70 10.04 8.47
N HIS A 45 23.78 10.30 9.40
CA HIS A 45 23.47 11.63 9.94
C HIS A 45 24.70 12.31 10.54
N GLU A 46 25.47 11.57 11.35
CA GLU A 46 26.70 12.08 11.95
C GLU A 46 27.81 12.32 10.92
N SER A 47 27.75 11.69 9.75
CA SER A 47 28.73 11.86 8.67
C SER A 47 28.39 13.01 7.71
N LEU A 48 27.18 13.58 7.78
CA LEU A 48 26.68 14.56 6.80
C LEU A 48 27.09 16.01 7.10
N SER A 49 27.23 16.39 8.37
CA SER A 49 27.57 17.75 8.77
C SER A 49 28.12 17.77 10.20
N GLY A 50 29.14 18.59 10.46
CA GLY A 50 29.64 18.83 11.83
C GLY A 50 28.78 19.80 12.64
N ASP A 51 27.77 20.42 12.03
CA ASP A 51 26.87 21.37 12.69
C ASP A 51 25.58 20.67 13.20
N PRO A 52 25.36 20.62 14.53
CA PRO A 52 24.18 20.02 15.14
C PRO A 52 22.86 20.66 14.68
N ALA A 53 22.85 21.97 14.38
CA ALA A 53 21.65 22.67 13.96
C ALA A 53 21.19 22.21 12.57
N VAL A 54 22.14 22.02 11.65
CA VAL A 54 21.88 21.51 10.30
C VAL A 54 21.39 20.06 10.39
N GLN A 55 22.03 19.25 11.22
CA GLN A 55 21.64 17.87 11.49
C GLN A 55 20.18 17.78 11.98
N ILE A 56 19.81 18.54 13.02
CA ILE A 56 18.43 18.57 13.54
C ILE A 56 17.46 19.11 12.49
N GLY A 57 17.85 20.14 11.73
CA GLY A 57 17.04 20.71 10.67
C GLY A 57 16.69 19.68 9.57
N VAL A 58 17.70 18.93 9.11
CA VAL A 58 17.51 17.88 8.08
C VAL A 58 16.62 16.75 8.60
N LEU A 59 16.87 16.28 9.83
CA LEU A 59 16.08 15.20 10.42
C LEU A 59 14.63 15.63 10.69
N GLY A 60 14.45 16.86 11.16
CA GLY A 60 13.15 17.48 11.38
C GLY A 60 12.36 17.65 10.08
N LEU A 61 12.98 18.20 9.03
CA LEU A 61 12.37 18.32 7.70
C LEU A 61 11.97 16.97 7.12
N TYR A 62 12.85 15.97 7.25
CA TYR A 62 12.58 14.62 6.79
C TYR A 62 11.42 13.98 7.56
N GLY A 63 11.41 14.08 8.89
CA GLY A 63 10.35 13.57 9.74
C GLY A 63 9.00 14.22 9.48
N LEU A 64 8.95 15.56 9.42
CA LEU A 64 7.72 16.30 9.15
C LEU A 64 7.21 16.08 7.73
N GLY A 65 8.11 16.08 6.74
CA GLY A 65 7.76 15.83 5.34
C GLY A 65 7.20 14.42 5.13
N SER A 66 7.83 13.42 5.74
CA SER A 66 7.35 12.03 5.67
C SER A 66 6.03 11.84 6.41
N MET A 67 5.84 12.46 7.58
CA MET A 67 4.57 12.45 8.32
C MET A 67 3.44 13.06 7.48
N PHE A 68 3.67 14.23 6.88
CA PHE A 68 2.69 14.89 6.02
C PHE A 68 2.34 14.03 4.80
N TYR A 69 3.35 13.45 4.14
CA TYR A 69 3.17 12.55 3.01
C TYR A 69 2.30 11.33 3.36
N VAL A 70 2.63 10.63 4.45
CA VAL A 70 1.87 9.46 4.91
C VAL A 70 0.43 9.84 5.20
N MET A 71 0.20 10.97 5.89
CA MET A 71 -1.15 11.46 6.19
C MET A 71 -1.97 11.70 4.92
N MET A 72 -1.38 12.35 3.90
CA MET A 72 -2.06 12.55 2.62
C MET A 72 -2.35 11.23 1.90
N LYS A 73 -1.41 10.28 1.92
CA LYS A 73 -1.57 9.00 1.23
C LYS A 73 -2.65 8.13 1.89
N VAL A 74 -2.66 8.06 3.22
CA VAL A 74 -3.70 7.38 3.99
C VAL A 74 -5.07 7.99 3.71
N ARG A 75 -5.20 9.32 3.72
CA ARG A 75 -6.46 10.00 3.40
C ARG A 75 -6.94 9.68 1.99
N LYS A 76 -6.05 9.70 0.99
CA LYS A 76 -6.40 9.36 -0.40
C LYS A 76 -6.87 7.92 -0.54
N VAL A 77 -6.23 6.98 0.17
CA VAL A 77 -6.63 5.57 0.18
C VAL A 77 -7.99 5.39 0.88
N ALA A 78 -8.19 6.03 2.03
CA ALA A 78 -9.46 5.98 2.77
C ALA A 78 -10.63 6.54 1.95
N SER A 79 -10.45 7.71 1.32
CA SER A 79 -11.49 8.31 0.46
C SER A 79 -11.82 7.45 -0.76
N GLY A 80 -10.85 6.70 -1.30
CA GLY A 80 -11.09 5.75 -2.39
C GLY A 80 -11.93 4.55 -1.96
N ILE A 81 -11.71 4.05 -0.74
CA ILE A 81 -12.50 2.96 -0.15
C ILE A 81 -13.95 3.41 0.10
N ASP A 82 -14.15 4.61 0.64
CA ASP A 82 -15.49 5.16 0.88
C ASP A 82 -16.29 5.38 -0.43
N ALA A 83 -15.60 5.80 -1.49
CA ALA A 83 -16.21 5.99 -2.81
C ALA A 83 -16.65 4.66 -3.45
N ASP A 84 -15.83 3.62 -3.35
CA ASP A 84 -16.15 2.27 -3.85
C ASP A 84 -17.33 1.67 -3.08
N ASN A 85 -17.36 1.82 -1.74
CA ASN A 85 -18.45 1.37 -0.89
C ASN A 85 -19.81 2.02 -1.26
N LYS A 86 -19.81 3.33 -1.57
CA LYS A 86 -21.03 4.03 -2.03
C LYS A 86 -21.50 3.56 -3.43
N GLY A 87 -20.59 3.18 -4.31
CA GLY A 87 -20.91 2.63 -5.64
C GLY A 87 -21.54 1.22 -5.60
N VAL A 88 -21.30 0.47 -4.53
CA VAL A 88 -21.94 -0.84 -4.29
C VAL A 88 -23.31 -0.65 -3.62
N ALA A 89 -23.44 0.28 -2.67
CA ALA A 89 -24.72 0.59 -2.01
C ALA A 89 -25.79 1.18 -2.95
N GLY A 90 -25.38 1.85 -4.02
CA GLY A 90 -26.29 2.33 -5.08
C GLY A 90 -26.77 1.26 -6.07
N ARG A 91 -26.29 0.02 -5.96
CA ARG A 91 -26.63 -1.12 -6.82
C ARG A 91 -27.54 -2.13 -6.12
N HIS A 92 -28.43 -1.68 -5.23
CA HIS A 92 -29.51 -2.53 -4.77
C HIS A 92 -30.41 -2.85 -5.98
N PRO A 93 -30.49 -4.12 -6.45
CA PRO A 93 -31.54 -4.46 -7.38
C PRO A 93 -32.85 -4.29 -6.61
N SER A 94 -33.71 -3.41 -7.13
CA SER A 94 -35.15 -3.51 -6.93
C SER A 94 -35.53 -4.90 -7.45
N GLY A 95 -35.47 -5.89 -6.56
CA GLY A 95 -36.07 -7.19 -6.79
C GLY A 95 -37.55 -6.98 -6.68
N ASP A 96 -38.20 -7.02 -7.82
CA ASP A 96 -39.63 -7.02 -7.98
C ASP A 96 -40.23 -8.18 -7.16
N GLU A 97 -41.08 -7.84 -6.19
CA GLU A 97 -42.09 -8.74 -5.61
C GLU A 97 -43.47 -8.07 -5.70
#